data_AF-A0A2I8VPY6-F1
#
_entry.id   AF-A0A2I8VPY6-F1
#
_cell.length_a   1.000
_cell.length_b   1.000
_cell.length_c   1.000
_cell.angle_alpha   90.00
_cell.angle_beta   90.00
_cell.angle_gamma   90.00
#
_symmetry.space_group_name_H-M   'P 1'
#
loop_
_entity.id
_entity.type
_entity.pdbx_description
1 polymer ?
#
loop_
_entity_poly.entity_id
_entity_poly.type
_entity_poly.pdbx_seq_one_letter_code
_entity_poly.pdbx_strand_id
1 'polypeptide(L)'
;MSARRAVAVALVVTVVASAASVGAVALTGSTADLNLTSVANDGPSTEVVDHDGDGIPSALETYHAERTVADPDGDGVEHFRDADSDGDGLSDADEGARDTDGDGVPDFLDRDSDGDGLSDEDERALGTDPFDPDTDGDGSNDRVEQGRTDALDASDGGHYQTDTDGDGLEDDSEVSSSPELDPADPDTDGDGLADGDEVFGFYTSDPLAFDTDGDGVSDGVEVDAGTDPDDRSDVPAVSDGDGDGLDDAYETLVGTNPERADSDGDGLADEDELLGGLDPRDAANEYLRTDWDGDGVSTVDEVGAGTNPFDAASN
;
A
#
# COMPACT_ATOMS: atom_id res chain seq x y z
N MET A 1 28.45 -3.74 -6.89
CA MET A 1 28.90 -2.62 -7.75
C MET A 1 28.21 -2.74 -9.10
N SER A 2 26.97 -2.29 -9.20
CA SER A 2 26.16 -2.36 -10.42
C SER A 2 25.72 -0.94 -10.76
N ALA A 3 26.41 -0.31 -11.71
CA ALA A 3 26.03 1.01 -12.22
C ALA A 3 25.00 0.82 -13.33
N ARG A 4 23.75 1.23 -13.06
CA ARG A 4 22.67 1.29 -14.04
C ARG A 4 23.04 2.31 -15.12
N ARG A 5 22.87 1.90 -16.38
CA ARG A 5 23.07 2.72 -17.58
C ARG A 5 21.92 3.72 -17.69
N ALA A 6 22.20 5.01 -17.60
CA ALA A 6 21.26 6.06 -17.99
C ALA A 6 21.05 6.02 -19.51
N VAL A 7 19.80 5.90 -19.93
CA VAL A 7 19.36 6.07 -21.32
C VAL A 7 19.22 7.57 -21.56
N ALA A 8 20.16 8.16 -22.29
CA ALA A 8 20.08 9.55 -22.69
C ALA A 8 19.11 9.69 -23.88
N VAL A 9 17.96 10.33 -23.64
CA VAL A 9 17.07 10.82 -24.70
C VAL A 9 17.74 12.02 -25.36
N ALA A 10 18.21 11.84 -26.60
CA ALA A 10 18.83 12.89 -27.38
C ALA A 10 17.75 13.78 -28.03
N LEU A 11 17.51 14.97 -27.47
CA LEU A 11 16.70 16.00 -28.12
C LEU A 11 17.46 16.54 -29.34
N VAL A 12 16.96 16.23 -30.54
CA VAL A 12 17.47 16.76 -31.81
C VAL A 12 16.85 18.13 -32.05
N VAL A 13 17.55 19.21 -31.69
CA VAL A 13 17.18 20.57 -32.11
C VAL A 13 17.72 20.83 -33.51
N THR A 14 16.85 20.70 -34.51
CA THR A 14 17.14 21.11 -35.89
C THR A 14 17.02 22.63 -36.00
N VAL A 15 18.16 23.33 -35.95
CA VAL A 15 18.21 24.77 -36.23
C VAL A 15 18.14 24.99 -37.75
N VAL A 16 17.03 25.55 -38.24
CA VAL A 16 16.95 26.12 -39.59
C VAL A 16 17.57 27.52 -39.56
N ALA A 17 18.88 27.60 -39.81
CA ALA A 17 19.57 28.87 -40.01
C ALA A 17 19.57 29.27 -41.49
N SER A 18 18.83 30.31 -41.86
CA SER A 18 19.03 30.99 -43.15
C SER A 18 20.08 32.10 -43.02
N ALA A 19 21.31 31.76 -43.39
CA ALA A 19 22.38 32.60 -43.95
C ALA A 19 22.73 33.95 -43.27
N ALA A 20 23.81 33.96 -42.49
CA ALA A 20 25.06 34.69 -42.84
C ALA A 20 26.15 34.46 -41.77
N SER A 21 27.16 33.63 -42.14
CA SER A 21 28.57 33.65 -41.71
C SER A 21 28.96 34.25 -40.34
N VAL A 22 29.48 33.44 -39.41
CA VAL A 22 30.91 33.20 -39.13
C VAL A 22 31.04 32.51 -37.75
N GLY A 23 31.81 31.41 -37.70
CA GLY A 23 32.57 31.01 -36.49
C GLY A 23 31.97 29.89 -35.64
N ALA A 24 32.28 28.63 -35.98
CA ALA A 24 32.09 27.51 -35.07
C ALA A 24 33.03 27.64 -33.86
N VAL A 25 32.50 27.56 -32.64
CA VAL A 25 33.27 27.29 -31.42
C VAL A 25 32.81 25.95 -30.88
N ALA A 26 33.74 24.99 -30.82
CA ALA A 26 33.50 23.67 -30.27
C ALA A 26 33.35 23.75 -28.74
N LEU A 27 32.24 23.25 -28.20
CA LEU A 27 32.11 22.97 -26.77
C LEU A 27 32.91 21.71 -26.43
N THR A 28 33.97 21.88 -25.64
CA THR A 28 34.63 20.80 -24.90
C THR A 28 34.59 21.17 -23.42
N GLY A 29 33.69 20.60 -22.62
CA GLY A 29 33.67 20.84 -21.17
C GLY A 29 32.42 20.33 -20.47
N SER A 30 32.63 19.77 -19.28
CA SER A 30 31.70 19.01 -18.42
C SER A 30 30.65 19.88 -17.73
N THR A 31 29.48 19.31 -17.47
CA THR A 31 28.36 19.85 -16.69
C THR A 31 28.73 19.98 -15.20
N ALA A 32 29.23 21.15 -14.82
CA ALA A 32 29.24 21.64 -13.44
C ALA A 32 29.48 23.16 -13.53
N ASP A 33 28.65 23.94 -12.85
CA ASP A 33 28.72 25.40 -12.71
C ASP A 33 28.40 26.24 -13.97
N LEU A 34 27.11 26.33 -14.34
CA LEU A 34 26.61 27.51 -15.05
C LEU A 34 26.24 28.60 -14.03
N ASN A 35 27.27 29.20 -13.44
CA ASN A 35 27.15 30.48 -12.76
C ASN A 35 27.04 31.59 -13.83
N LEU A 36 25.84 32.11 -14.04
CA LEU A 36 25.52 33.19 -14.97
C LEU A 36 25.96 34.58 -14.45
N THR A 37 27.16 34.69 -13.88
CA THR A 37 27.73 35.99 -13.53
C THR A 37 29.02 36.28 -14.29
N SER A 38 28.94 37.34 -15.11
CA SER A 38 30.02 38.04 -15.83
C SER A 38 30.42 37.52 -17.23
N VAL A 39 29.60 37.86 -18.24
CA VAL A 39 30.13 38.19 -19.57
C VAL A 39 29.65 39.60 -19.92
N ALA A 40 30.56 40.57 -19.78
CA ALA A 40 30.36 41.90 -20.34
C ALA A 40 30.35 41.79 -21.88
N ASN A 41 29.21 42.06 -22.49
CA ASN A 41 29.08 42.28 -23.93
C ASN A 41 28.20 43.50 -24.18
N ASP A 42 28.81 44.56 -24.69
CA ASP A 42 28.12 45.70 -25.29
C ASP A 42 27.41 45.24 -26.58
N GLY A 43 26.13 44.90 -26.46
CA GLY A 43 25.15 44.56 -27.51
C GLY A 43 23.75 44.62 -26.88
N PRO A 44 22.64 44.83 -27.63
CA PRO A 44 21.37 45.20 -27.02
C PRO A 44 20.97 44.10 -26.05
N SER A 45 20.75 44.46 -24.78
CA SER A 45 20.17 43.57 -23.79
C SER A 45 18.91 42.98 -24.40
N THR A 46 18.92 41.68 -24.69
CA THR A 46 17.68 40.92 -24.69
C THR A 46 17.27 40.91 -23.23
N GLU A 47 16.58 41.97 -22.80
CA GLU A 47 15.90 41.97 -21.53
C GLU A 47 15.01 40.74 -21.56
N VAL A 48 15.31 39.80 -20.67
CA VAL A 48 14.39 38.72 -20.36
C VAL A 48 13.15 39.44 -19.83
N VAL A 49 12.09 39.42 -20.63
CA VAL A 49 10.85 40.12 -20.27
C VAL A 49 10.18 39.26 -19.21
N ASP A 50 9.88 39.90 -18.10
CA ASP A 50 9.29 39.39 -16.87
C ASP A 50 8.32 40.51 -16.46
N HIS A 51 7.02 40.24 -16.57
CA HIS A 51 5.99 41.29 -16.60
C HIS A 51 5.43 41.62 -15.21
N ASP A 52 5.35 40.64 -14.34
CA ASP A 52 4.96 40.72 -12.91
C ASP A 52 6.18 40.96 -12.01
N GLY A 53 7.39 40.59 -12.45
CA GLY A 53 8.64 40.79 -11.71
C GLY A 53 8.91 39.70 -10.69
N ASP A 54 8.35 38.50 -10.89
CA ASP A 54 8.46 37.34 -10.01
C ASP A 54 9.82 36.59 -10.17
N GLY A 55 10.53 36.85 -11.27
CA GLY A 55 11.79 36.20 -11.62
C GLY A 55 11.65 34.98 -12.54
N ILE A 56 10.44 34.57 -12.89
CA ILE A 56 10.14 33.65 -14.00
C ILE A 56 10.05 34.47 -15.30
N PRO A 57 10.82 34.12 -16.35
CA PRO A 57 10.69 34.80 -17.62
C PRO A 57 9.32 34.55 -18.27
N SER A 58 8.65 35.58 -18.80
CA SER A 58 7.38 35.39 -19.53
C SER A 58 7.47 34.53 -20.78
N ALA A 59 8.67 34.31 -21.29
CA ALA A 59 8.89 33.31 -22.34
C ALA A 59 8.76 31.87 -21.84
N LEU A 60 9.08 31.59 -20.57
CA LEU A 60 8.96 30.29 -19.90
C LEU A 60 7.50 30.04 -19.49
N GLU A 61 6.84 31.05 -18.91
CA GLU A 61 5.41 31.04 -18.58
C GLU A 61 4.55 30.73 -19.82
N THR A 62 4.91 31.30 -20.97
CA THR A 62 4.23 31.05 -22.25
C THR A 62 4.63 29.72 -22.93
N TYR A 63 5.72 29.05 -22.52
CA TYR A 63 6.25 27.85 -23.22
C TYR A 63 5.55 26.55 -22.82
N HIS A 64 4.95 26.47 -21.63
CA HIS A 64 4.21 25.30 -21.15
C HIS A 64 2.79 25.15 -21.76
N ALA A 65 2.52 25.86 -22.87
CA ALA A 65 1.22 26.09 -23.49
C ALA A 65 0.56 24.90 -24.23
N GLU A 66 0.84 23.64 -23.90
CA GLU A 66 0.04 22.51 -24.43
C GLU A 66 -1.17 22.16 -23.54
N ARG A 67 -1.27 22.74 -22.32
CA ARG A 67 -2.41 22.53 -21.39
C ARG A 67 -3.02 23.77 -20.72
N THR A 68 -2.47 24.98 -20.86
CA THR A 68 -2.85 26.10 -19.98
C THR A 68 -4.09 26.90 -20.42
N VAL A 69 -4.93 27.20 -19.44
CA VAL A 69 -5.96 28.26 -19.47
C VAL A 69 -5.22 29.59 -19.32
N ALA A 70 -5.68 30.66 -19.99
CA ALA A 70 -5.00 31.95 -19.95
C ALA A 70 -4.97 32.61 -18.55
N ASP A 71 -5.91 32.19 -17.70
CA ASP A 71 -6.31 32.74 -16.40
C ASP A 71 -6.71 31.52 -15.54
N PRO A 72 -5.75 30.83 -14.89
CA PRO A 72 -5.94 29.55 -14.20
C PRO A 72 -6.79 29.64 -12.93
N ASP A 73 -6.79 30.79 -12.26
CA ASP A 73 -7.54 31.07 -11.03
C ASP A 73 -8.85 31.83 -11.27
N GLY A 74 -8.99 32.46 -12.44
CA GLY A 74 -10.20 33.15 -12.86
C GLY A 74 -10.35 34.54 -12.25
N ASP A 75 -9.27 35.15 -11.74
CA ASP A 75 -9.31 36.48 -11.13
C ASP A 75 -9.35 37.62 -12.19
N GLY A 76 -9.05 37.28 -13.45
CA GLY A 76 -9.06 38.17 -14.61
C GLY A 76 -7.71 38.78 -14.96
N VAL A 77 -6.63 38.36 -14.32
CA VAL A 77 -5.23 38.57 -14.72
C VAL A 77 -4.79 37.35 -15.55
N GLU A 78 -3.91 37.58 -16.53
CA GLU A 78 -3.36 36.48 -17.31
C GLU A 78 -2.11 36.00 -16.57
N HIS A 79 -1.92 34.69 -16.40
CA HIS A 79 -0.80 34.09 -15.61
C HIS A 79 0.54 34.81 -15.80
N PHE A 80 0.98 35.09 -17.04
CA PHE A 80 2.26 35.80 -17.31
C PHE A 80 2.34 37.28 -16.84
N ARG A 81 1.33 37.75 -16.12
CA ARG A 81 1.26 39.06 -15.46
C ARG A 81 0.65 38.95 -14.07
N ASP A 82 0.38 37.72 -13.65
CA ASP A 82 -0.06 37.40 -12.31
C ASP A 82 1.18 37.14 -11.47
N ALA A 83 1.08 37.38 -10.17
CA ALA A 83 2.16 37.03 -9.25
C ALA A 83 1.84 35.79 -8.40
N ASP A 84 0.65 35.24 -8.60
CA ASP A 84 0.04 34.09 -7.92
C ASP A 84 -0.92 33.45 -8.95
N SER A 85 -0.34 32.76 -9.93
CA SER A 85 -0.99 32.37 -11.18
C SER A 85 -2.09 31.32 -11.00
N ASP A 86 -2.06 30.54 -9.93
CA ASP A 86 -3.04 29.51 -9.60
C ASP A 86 -3.93 29.90 -8.40
N GLY A 87 -3.58 30.96 -7.67
CA GLY A 87 -4.42 31.61 -6.67
C GLY A 87 -4.51 30.83 -5.35
N ASP A 88 -3.53 29.99 -5.03
CA ASP A 88 -3.42 29.27 -3.76
C ASP A 88 -2.79 30.13 -2.63
N GLY A 89 -2.27 31.31 -3.01
CA GLY A 89 -1.65 32.29 -2.13
C GLY A 89 -0.18 32.04 -1.78
N LEU A 90 0.50 31.08 -2.42
CA LEU A 90 1.93 31.15 -2.72
C LEU A 90 2.14 32.19 -3.84
N SER A 91 3.37 32.32 -4.31
CA SER A 91 3.65 33.28 -5.37
C SER A 91 4.58 32.63 -6.34
N ASP A 92 4.39 32.91 -7.62
CA ASP A 92 5.14 32.31 -8.72
C ASP A 92 6.66 32.43 -8.49
N ALA A 93 7.11 33.48 -7.78
CA ALA A 93 8.49 33.68 -7.35
C ALA A 93 9.02 32.65 -6.33
N ASP A 94 8.19 32.24 -5.38
CA ASP A 94 8.49 31.27 -4.32
C ASP A 94 8.35 29.82 -4.85
N GLU A 95 7.34 29.55 -5.68
CA GLU A 95 7.14 28.26 -6.35
C GLU A 95 8.19 28.03 -7.44
N GLY A 96 8.34 28.98 -8.36
CA GLY A 96 9.25 28.89 -9.49
C GLY A 96 8.76 27.90 -10.57
N ALA A 97 9.48 27.84 -11.68
CA ALA A 97 9.14 26.98 -12.81
C ALA A 97 9.57 25.50 -12.65
N ARG A 98 9.56 24.99 -11.42
CA ARG A 98 9.81 23.57 -11.14
C ARG A 98 8.49 22.78 -11.32
N ASP A 99 8.56 21.46 -11.19
CA ASP A 99 7.46 20.51 -11.37
C ASP A 99 7.76 19.40 -10.35
N THR A 100 7.26 19.59 -9.12
CA THR A 100 7.68 18.85 -7.93
C THR A 100 7.17 17.41 -7.96
N ASP A 101 5.92 17.19 -8.35
CA ASP A 101 5.31 15.86 -8.47
C ASP A 101 5.57 15.17 -9.84
N GLY A 102 5.96 15.94 -10.87
CA GLY A 102 6.27 15.44 -12.20
C GLY A 102 5.06 15.15 -13.08
N ASP A 103 3.88 15.71 -12.79
CA ASP A 103 2.66 15.53 -13.60
C ASP A 103 2.68 16.34 -14.92
N GLY A 104 3.62 17.29 -15.02
CA GLY A 104 3.85 18.15 -16.17
C GLY A 104 3.18 19.53 -16.09
N VAL A 105 2.52 19.86 -14.98
CA VAL A 105 2.11 21.21 -14.57
C VAL A 105 3.22 21.77 -13.68
N PRO A 106 3.80 22.94 -14.03
CA PRO A 106 4.75 23.57 -13.14
C PRO A 106 4.09 24.05 -11.84
N ASP A 107 4.82 24.03 -10.72
CA ASP A 107 4.32 24.41 -9.39
C ASP A 107 3.55 25.74 -9.40
N PHE A 108 4.05 26.81 -10.04
CA PHE A 108 3.34 28.10 -10.17
C PHE A 108 1.98 28.06 -10.90
N LEU A 109 1.55 26.90 -11.40
CA LEU A 109 0.26 26.66 -12.04
C LEU A 109 -0.49 25.49 -11.41
N ASP A 110 0.07 24.87 -10.37
CA ASP A 110 -0.45 23.68 -9.71
C ASP A 110 -0.83 23.99 -8.27
N ARG A 111 -2.07 23.63 -7.90
CA ARG A 111 -2.62 23.92 -6.56
C ARG A 111 -2.29 22.82 -5.53
N ASP A 112 -1.52 21.84 -5.94
CA ASP A 112 -1.16 20.61 -5.20
C ASP A 112 0.24 20.22 -5.69
N SER A 113 1.23 21.08 -5.40
CA SER A 113 2.55 21.11 -6.01
C SER A 113 3.32 19.77 -5.88
N ASP A 114 3.15 19.06 -4.77
CA ASP A 114 3.79 17.77 -4.52
C ASP A 114 2.91 16.54 -4.80
N GLY A 115 1.64 16.76 -5.13
CA GLY A 115 0.69 15.75 -5.56
C GLY A 115 0.28 14.76 -4.46
N ASP A 116 0.41 15.12 -3.19
CA ASP A 116 0.02 14.28 -2.06
C ASP A 116 -1.53 14.26 -1.86
N GLY A 117 -2.22 15.23 -2.47
CA GLY A 117 -3.67 15.43 -2.48
C GLY A 117 -4.20 16.40 -1.42
N LEU A 118 -3.32 17.12 -0.72
CA LEU A 118 -3.58 18.27 0.13
C LEU A 118 -3.10 19.51 -0.62
N SER A 119 -3.98 20.48 -0.86
CA SER A 119 -3.58 21.66 -1.65
C SER A 119 -2.61 22.56 -0.89
N ASP A 120 -1.74 23.25 -1.60
CA ASP A 120 -0.77 24.23 -1.09
C ASP A 120 -1.40 25.27 -0.13
N GLU A 121 -2.63 25.73 -0.40
CA GLU A 121 -3.39 26.62 0.51
C GLU A 121 -3.64 25.95 1.89
N ASP A 122 -4.09 24.70 1.87
CA ASP A 122 -4.43 23.92 3.06
C ASP A 122 -3.16 23.52 3.83
N GLU A 123 -2.09 23.16 3.13
CA GLU A 123 -0.79 22.84 3.71
C GLU A 123 -0.21 24.04 4.46
N ARG A 124 -0.25 25.23 3.87
CA ARG A 124 0.16 26.46 4.56
C ARG A 124 -0.68 26.78 5.78
N ALA A 125 -1.98 26.42 5.75
CA ALA A 125 -2.86 26.58 6.89
C ALA A 125 -2.52 25.60 8.02
N LEU A 126 -2.03 24.41 7.68
CA LEU A 126 -1.59 23.36 8.61
C LEU A 126 -0.13 23.54 9.06
N GLY A 127 0.69 24.25 8.28
CA GLY A 127 2.10 24.48 8.51
C GLY A 127 3.02 23.43 7.88
N THR A 128 2.50 22.57 7.01
CA THR A 128 3.26 21.60 6.20
C THR A 128 3.95 22.30 5.01
N ASP A 129 4.84 21.61 4.30
CA ASP A 129 5.66 22.12 3.19
C ASP A 129 5.04 21.73 1.83
N PRO A 130 4.48 22.69 1.05
CA PRO A 130 3.81 22.41 -0.22
C PRO A 130 4.64 21.75 -1.33
N PHE A 131 5.93 21.54 -1.08
CA PHE A 131 6.84 20.91 -2.04
C PHE A 131 7.42 19.59 -1.51
N ASP A 132 6.90 19.07 -0.41
CA ASP A 132 7.35 17.83 0.22
C ASP A 132 6.14 17.02 0.72
N PRO A 133 5.79 15.91 0.05
CA PRO A 133 4.57 15.18 0.36
C PRO A 133 4.55 14.58 1.77
N ASP A 134 5.68 14.55 2.48
CA ASP A 134 5.84 14.03 3.85
C ASP A 134 6.74 15.01 4.61
N THR A 135 6.13 16.07 5.16
CA THR A 135 6.84 17.24 5.70
C THR A 135 7.83 16.89 6.81
N ASP A 136 7.47 15.94 7.68
CA ASP A 136 8.31 15.55 8.80
C ASP A 136 9.20 14.32 8.51
N GLY A 137 8.94 13.64 7.40
CA GLY A 137 9.77 12.59 6.83
C GLY A 137 9.66 11.27 7.56
N ASP A 138 8.49 10.98 8.13
CA ASP A 138 8.24 9.79 8.92
C ASP A 138 7.58 8.64 8.16
N GLY A 139 7.24 8.88 6.88
CA GLY A 139 6.76 7.88 5.93
C GLY A 139 5.26 7.94 5.64
N SER A 140 4.50 8.83 6.29
CA SER A 140 3.12 9.14 5.93
C SER A 140 3.04 10.47 5.21
N ASN A 141 2.14 10.61 4.23
CA ASN A 141 1.99 11.88 3.54
C ASN A 141 1.10 12.86 4.33
N ASP A 142 1.33 14.15 4.19
CA ASP A 142 0.71 15.21 5.00
C ASP A 142 -0.83 15.14 4.95
N ARG A 143 -1.37 14.81 3.78
CA ARG A 143 -2.81 14.58 3.59
C ARG A 143 -3.37 13.47 4.48
N VAL A 144 -2.68 12.33 4.58
CA VAL A 144 -3.13 11.17 5.36
C VAL A 144 -3.16 11.52 6.85
N GLU A 145 -2.22 12.34 7.28
CA GLU A 145 -2.09 12.76 8.67
C GLU A 145 -3.15 13.76 9.11
N GLN A 146 -3.82 14.45 8.17
CA GLN A 146 -4.88 15.41 8.44
C GLN A 146 -6.00 14.81 9.33
N GLY A 147 -5.94 15.08 10.63
CA GLY A 147 -6.90 14.63 11.63
C GLY A 147 -6.64 13.25 12.23
N ARG A 148 -5.47 12.64 11.96
CA ARG A 148 -5.01 11.36 12.52
C ARG A 148 -3.79 11.55 13.41
N THR A 149 -2.71 12.11 12.86
CA THR A 149 -1.40 12.39 13.49
C THR A 149 -1.01 13.86 13.28
N ASP A 150 0.17 14.27 13.76
CA ASP A 150 0.75 15.60 13.63
C ASP A 150 1.83 15.59 12.55
N ALA A 151 1.50 16.07 11.35
CA ALA A 151 2.39 16.14 10.17
C ALA A 151 3.66 17.02 10.31
N LEU A 152 3.99 17.40 11.54
CA LEU A 152 5.16 18.19 11.92
C LEU A 152 5.96 17.50 13.04
N ASP A 153 5.58 16.29 13.47
CA ASP A 153 6.24 15.50 14.51
C ASP A 153 6.43 14.05 14.08
N ALA A 154 7.53 13.82 13.36
CA ALA A 154 8.04 12.51 12.96
C ALA A 154 8.26 11.47 14.07
N SER A 155 7.99 11.83 15.34
CA SER A 155 8.04 10.94 16.50
C SER A 155 6.68 10.35 16.88
N ASP A 156 5.58 10.92 16.39
CA ASP A 156 4.22 10.42 16.63
C ASP A 156 3.86 9.28 15.67
N GLY A 157 4.65 9.18 14.60
CA GLY A 157 4.97 7.96 13.89
C GLY A 157 4.06 7.77 12.71
N GLY A 158 4.64 8.01 11.54
CA GLY A 158 4.18 7.81 10.16
C GLY A 158 3.80 6.38 9.83
N HIS A 159 3.04 5.78 10.72
CA HIS A 159 2.79 4.35 10.82
C HIS A 159 1.45 3.97 10.18
N TYR A 160 0.95 4.73 9.20
CA TYR A 160 -0.17 4.27 8.35
C TYR A 160 0.31 3.56 7.07
N GLN A 161 1.62 3.32 6.96
CA GLN A 161 2.28 2.47 5.97
C GLN A 161 3.25 1.47 6.64
N THR A 162 3.10 1.26 7.96
CA THR A 162 3.89 0.26 8.67
C THR A 162 3.18 -1.07 8.58
N ASP A 163 3.97 -2.05 8.17
CA ASP A 163 3.70 -3.47 8.18
C ASP A 163 4.55 -3.98 9.37
N THR A 164 3.94 -3.96 10.56
CA THR A 164 4.65 -4.07 11.85
C THR A 164 5.30 -5.46 12.01
N ASP A 165 4.71 -6.49 11.42
CA ASP A 165 5.22 -7.86 11.44
C ASP A 165 5.93 -8.31 10.14
N GLY A 166 5.78 -7.57 9.05
CA GLY A 166 6.52 -7.74 7.80
C GLY A 166 5.88 -8.75 6.84
N ASP A 167 4.57 -8.97 6.93
CA ASP A 167 3.79 -9.95 6.16
C ASP A 167 3.32 -9.42 4.80
N GLY A 168 3.44 -8.10 4.59
CA GLY A 168 3.04 -7.40 3.38
C GLY A 168 1.64 -6.80 3.41
N LEU A 169 0.89 -6.97 4.50
CA LEU A 169 -0.35 -6.28 4.85
C LEU A 169 -0.01 -5.06 5.73
N GLU A 170 -0.67 -3.93 5.47
CA GLU A 170 -0.41 -2.71 6.24
C GLU A 170 -1.24 -2.73 7.53
N ASP A 171 -0.66 -2.29 8.66
CA ASP A 171 -1.34 -2.25 9.97
C ASP A 171 -2.74 -1.61 9.87
N ASP A 172 -2.86 -0.55 9.06
CA ASP A 172 -4.13 0.16 8.89
C ASP A 172 -5.18 -0.67 8.12
N SER A 173 -4.75 -1.52 7.20
CA SER A 173 -5.58 -2.44 6.41
C SER A 173 -6.11 -3.55 7.29
N GLU A 174 -5.28 -4.06 8.20
CA GLU A 174 -5.69 -4.98 9.25
C GLU A 174 -6.71 -4.33 10.17
N VAL A 175 -6.42 -3.17 10.78
CA VAL A 175 -7.37 -2.59 11.75
C VAL A 175 -8.66 -2.07 11.09
N SER A 176 -8.63 -1.69 9.81
CA SER A 176 -9.78 -1.06 9.13
C SER A 176 -10.62 -2.01 8.28
N SER A 177 -9.99 -2.94 7.56
CA SER A 177 -10.67 -3.86 6.64
C SER A 177 -10.91 -5.22 7.27
N SER A 178 -10.01 -5.68 8.15
CA SER A 178 -10.04 -7.00 8.79
C SER A 178 -9.66 -6.91 10.28
N PRO A 179 -10.47 -6.24 11.14
CA PRO A 179 -10.10 -5.88 12.52
C PRO A 179 -9.89 -7.06 13.48
N GLU A 180 -9.98 -8.28 12.96
CA GLU A 180 -9.73 -9.55 13.64
C GLU A 180 -8.28 -10.01 13.47
N LEU A 181 -7.55 -9.48 12.47
CA LEU A 181 -6.10 -9.65 12.30
C LEU A 181 -5.33 -8.88 13.38
N ASP A 182 -4.18 -9.41 13.76
CA ASP A 182 -3.26 -8.79 14.72
C ASP A 182 -2.06 -8.17 13.97
N PRO A 183 -1.93 -6.82 13.90
CA PRO A 183 -0.83 -6.15 13.20
C PRO A 183 0.59 -6.46 13.69
N ALA A 184 0.73 -7.32 14.70
CA ALA A 184 2.03 -7.76 15.21
C ALA A 184 2.28 -9.25 15.00
N ASP A 185 1.38 -9.95 14.29
CA ASP A 185 1.43 -11.37 14.01
C ASP A 185 1.26 -11.62 12.50
N PRO A 186 2.32 -11.99 11.77
CA PRO A 186 2.30 -12.03 10.30
C PRO A 186 1.51 -13.21 9.71
N ASP A 187 0.81 -13.97 10.55
CA ASP A 187 0.11 -15.24 10.29
C ASP A 187 -0.85 -15.44 11.49
N THR A 188 -2.01 -14.76 11.44
CA THR A 188 -2.93 -14.59 12.58
C THR A 188 -3.52 -15.91 13.06
N ASP A 189 -3.79 -16.86 12.16
CA ASP A 189 -4.33 -18.17 12.51
C ASP A 189 -3.25 -19.26 12.67
N GLY A 190 -2.02 -18.99 12.26
CA GLY A 190 -0.84 -19.81 12.48
C GLY A 190 -0.70 -20.97 11.51
N ASP A 191 -1.30 -20.88 10.33
CA ASP A 191 -1.43 -21.94 9.33
C ASP A 191 -0.22 -22.12 8.40
N GLY A 192 0.70 -21.16 8.48
CA GLY A 192 1.92 -21.11 7.69
C GLY A 192 1.81 -20.29 6.40
N LEU A 193 0.65 -19.70 6.14
CA LEU A 193 0.39 -18.67 5.15
C LEU A 193 0.32 -17.31 5.86
N ALA A 194 0.79 -16.26 5.21
CA ALA A 194 0.86 -14.94 5.84
C ALA A 194 -0.42 -14.15 5.54
N ASP A 195 -0.94 -13.37 6.49
CA ASP A 195 -2.23 -12.65 6.33
C ASP A 195 -2.24 -11.81 5.04
N GLY A 196 -1.14 -11.15 4.73
CA GLY A 196 -0.93 -10.41 3.49
C GLY A 196 -1.05 -11.27 2.23
N ASP A 197 -0.47 -12.48 2.20
CA ASP A 197 -0.56 -13.37 1.03
C ASP A 197 -2.02 -13.81 0.74
N GLU A 198 -2.82 -13.93 1.79
CA GLU A 198 -4.23 -14.32 1.73
C GLU A 198 -5.12 -13.15 1.33
N VAL A 199 -4.97 -12.01 1.99
CA VAL A 199 -5.77 -10.80 1.75
C VAL A 199 -5.51 -10.21 0.36
N PHE A 200 -4.28 -10.22 -0.13
CA PHE A 200 -3.95 -9.75 -1.48
C PHE A 200 -4.31 -10.75 -2.59
N GLY A 201 -4.88 -11.90 -2.23
CA GLY A 201 -5.50 -12.85 -3.16
C GLY A 201 -4.50 -13.60 -4.03
N PHE A 202 -3.29 -13.85 -3.52
CA PHE A 202 -2.42 -14.86 -4.14
C PHE A 202 -3.01 -16.26 -3.95
N TYR A 203 -3.71 -16.45 -2.84
CA TYR A 203 -4.47 -17.65 -2.48
C TYR A 203 -5.91 -17.25 -2.13
N THR A 204 -6.83 -18.21 -2.18
CA THR A 204 -8.26 -18.00 -1.90
C THR A 204 -8.64 -18.53 -0.51
N SER A 205 -7.77 -18.34 0.49
CA SER A 205 -7.99 -18.69 1.88
C SER A 205 -8.56 -17.54 2.71
N ASP A 206 -9.00 -17.84 3.94
CA ASP A 206 -9.43 -16.89 4.96
C ASP A 206 -8.33 -16.74 6.03
N PRO A 207 -7.72 -15.55 6.22
CA PRO A 207 -6.58 -15.33 7.14
C PRO A 207 -6.89 -15.48 8.64
N LEU A 208 -8.08 -15.99 8.96
CA LEU A 208 -8.54 -16.28 10.31
C LEU A 208 -8.90 -17.76 10.48
N ALA A 209 -8.74 -18.56 9.43
CA ALA A 209 -9.14 -19.94 9.36
C ALA A 209 -7.95 -20.81 8.95
N PHE A 210 -7.37 -21.48 9.95
CA PHE A 210 -6.22 -22.37 9.76
C PHE A 210 -6.41 -23.43 8.66
N ASP A 211 -7.65 -23.82 8.39
CA ASP A 211 -8.07 -24.72 7.30
C ASP A 211 -9.38 -24.15 6.74
N THR A 212 -9.28 -23.46 5.59
CA THR A 212 -10.39 -22.69 5.01
C THR A 212 -11.53 -23.58 4.52
N ASP A 213 -11.22 -24.75 3.93
CA ASP A 213 -12.24 -25.64 3.34
C ASP A 213 -12.66 -26.82 4.25
N GLY A 214 -11.94 -26.99 5.35
CA GLY A 214 -12.19 -27.95 6.42
C GLY A 214 -11.85 -29.39 6.06
N ASP A 215 -10.90 -29.64 5.15
CA ASP A 215 -10.50 -30.99 4.74
C ASP A 215 -9.48 -31.69 5.66
N GLY A 216 -8.97 -30.95 6.66
CA GLY A 216 -8.02 -31.43 7.66
C GLY A 216 -6.56 -31.08 7.38
N VAL A 217 -6.27 -30.30 6.33
CA VAL A 217 -4.94 -29.78 5.98
C VAL A 217 -4.94 -28.26 6.10
N SER A 218 -3.82 -27.66 6.56
CA SER A 218 -3.71 -26.21 6.65
C SER A 218 -3.53 -25.53 5.29
N ASP A 219 -4.02 -24.31 5.12
CA ASP A 219 -3.94 -23.59 3.85
C ASP A 219 -2.47 -23.38 3.44
N GLY A 220 -1.60 -23.06 4.40
CA GLY A 220 -0.15 -22.98 4.22
C GLY A 220 0.48 -24.28 3.69
N VAL A 221 0.05 -25.45 4.16
CA VAL A 221 0.53 -26.77 3.68
C VAL A 221 0.04 -27.05 2.26
N GLU A 222 -1.20 -26.70 1.97
CA GLU A 222 -1.80 -26.85 0.65
C GLU A 222 -1.10 -26.00 -0.40
N VAL A 223 -0.86 -24.73 -0.08
CA VAL A 223 -0.11 -23.80 -0.91
C VAL A 223 1.31 -24.33 -1.20
N ASP A 224 2.01 -24.84 -0.18
CA ASP A 224 3.34 -25.43 -0.33
C ASP A 224 3.33 -26.71 -1.20
N ALA A 225 2.23 -27.48 -1.14
CA ALA A 225 1.99 -28.66 -1.97
C ALA A 225 1.49 -28.33 -3.39
N GLY A 226 1.01 -27.09 -3.60
CA GLY A 226 0.43 -26.59 -4.84
C GLY A 226 -1.00 -27.04 -5.09
N THR A 227 -1.77 -27.28 -4.04
CA THR A 227 -3.23 -27.51 -4.04
C THR A 227 -3.97 -26.19 -3.74
N ASP A 228 -5.30 -26.21 -3.72
CA ASP A 228 -6.15 -25.02 -3.58
C ASP A 228 -6.87 -25.04 -2.22
N PRO A 229 -6.58 -24.09 -1.31
CA PRO A 229 -7.11 -24.09 0.06
C PRO A 229 -8.61 -23.82 0.21
N ASP A 230 -9.32 -23.52 -0.88
CA ASP A 230 -10.79 -23.39 -0.91
C ASP A 230 -11.46 -24.58 -1.62
N ASP A 231 -10.72 -25.64 -1.96
CA ASP A 231 -11.24 -26.85 -2.62
C ASP A 231 -10.95 -28.13 -1.84
N ARG A 232 -11.90 -28.49 -0.97
CA ARG A 232 -11.92 -29.70 -0.12
C ARG A 232 -11.70 -31.04 -0.85
N SER A 233 -11.70 -31.02 -2.19
CA SER A 233 -11.44 -32.20 -3.02
C SER A 233 -9.99 -32.28 -3.56
N ASP A 234 -9.19 -31.23 -3.37
CA ASP A 234 -7.80 -31.11 -3.84
C ASP A 234 -6.77 -31.39 -2.75
N VAL A 235 -7.13 -32.18 -1.73
CA VAL A 235 -6.27 -32.53 -0.59
C VAL A 235 -4.86 -33.05 -1.01
N PRO A 236 -3.77 -32.46 -0.52
CA PRO A 236 -2.41 -32.96 -0.77
C PRO A 236 -2.13 -34.27 -0.01
N ALA A 237 -1.07 -34.97 -0.42
CA ALA A 237 -0.64 -36.18 0.27
C ALA A 237 0.27 -35.84 1.47
N VAL A 238 -0.34 -35.62 2.63
CA VAL A 238 0.31 -35.30 3.91
C VAL A 238 0.54 -36.55 4.79
N SER A 239 1.30 -36.42 5.88
CA SER A 239 1.43 -37.49 6.88
C SER A 239 0.36 -37.30 7.94
N ASP A 240 -0.43 -38.35 8.13
CA ASP A 240 -1.51 -38.46 9.11
C ASP A 240 -1.23 -39.79 9.84
N GLY A 241 -0.65 -39.68 11.03
CA GLY A 241 -0.01 -40.78 11.74
C GLY A 241 -1.00 -41.80 12.30
N ASP A 242 -2.21 -41.37 12.64
CA ASP A 242 -3.26 -42.21 13.21
C ASP A 242 -4.48 -42.43 12.30
N GLY A 243 -4.58 -41.68 11.21
CA GLY A 243 -5.59 -41.86 10.17
C GLY A 243 -6.92 -41.18 10.48
N ASP A 244 -6.93 -40.14 11.31
CA ASP A 244 -8.17 -39.50 11.79
C ASP A 244 -8.68 -38.35 10.93
N GLY A 245 -7.89 -37.89 9.96
CA GLY A 245 -8.26 -36.82 9.04
C GLY A 245 -7.45 -35.55 9.22
N LEU A 246 -6.82 -35.35 10.38
CA LEU A 246 -5.87 -34.25 10.59
C LEU A 246 -4.46 -34.68 10.19
N ASP A 247 -3.69 -33.76 9.62
CA ASP A 247 -2.28 -34.02 9.38
C ASP A 247 -1.41 -33.82 10.64
N ASP A 248 -0.27 -34.51 10.71
CA ASP A 248 0.63 -34.50 11.88
C ASP A 248 1.07 -33.07 12.29
N ALA A 249 1.14 -32.13 11.33
CA ALA A 249 1.50 -30.74 11.58
C ALA A 249 0.33 -29.95 12.17
N TYR A 250 -0.88 -30.11 11.61
CA TYR A 250 -2.14 -29.58 12.16
C TYR A 250 -2.25 -29.99 13.64
N GLU A 251 -2.13 -31.29 13.92
CA GLU A 251 -2.29 -31.82 15.26
C GLU A 251 -1.26 -31.30 16.26
N THR A 252 -0.01 -31.13 15.80
CA THR A 252 1.05 -30.55 16.62
C THR A 252 0.72 -29.11 17.02
N LEU A 253 0.09 -28.33 16.14
CA LEU A 253 -0.27 -26.94 16.42
C LEU A 253 -1.46 -26.85 17.38
N VAL A 254 -2.57 -27.52 17.09
CA VAL A 254 -3.76 -27.50 17.97
C VAL A 254 -3.51 -28.23 19.29
N GLY A 255 -2.43 -29.01 19.36
CA GLY A 255 -1.93 -29.67 20.56
C GLY A 255 -2.63 -30.99 20.85
N THR A 256 -3.18 -31.61 19.81
CA THR A 256 -3.60 -33.01 19.78
C THR A 256 -2.37 -33.91 19.57
N ASN A 257 -2.57 -35.19 19.31
CA ASN A 257 -1.51 -36.19 19.35
C ASN A 257 -1.47 -36.97 18.03
N PRO A 258 -0.42 -36.76 17.20
CA PRO A 258 -0.30 -37.37 15.86
C PRO A 258 -0.26 -38.89 15.73
N GLU A 259 -0.45 -39.59 16.83
CA GLU A 259 -0.45 -41.05 16.89
C GLU A 259 -1.71 -41.56 17.61
N ARG A 260 -2.69 -40.69 17.86
CA ARG A 260 -3.95 -40.95 18.55
C ARG A 260 -5.08 -40.06 18.02
N ALA A 261 -5.89 -40.69 17.18
CA ALA A 261 -7.16 -40.23 16.60
C ALA A 261 -8.28 -39.83 17.59
N ASP A 262 -7.97 -39.60 18.86
CA ASP A 262 -8.86 -39.26 19.97
C ASP A 262 -7.89 -38.93 21.11
N SER A 263 -7.45 -37.67 21.16
CA SER A 263 -6.35 -37.21 22.00
C SER A 263 -6.69 -37.26 23.48
N ASP A 264 -7.92 -36.98 23.84
CA ASP A 264 -8.35 -36.91 25.23
C ASP A 264 -9.00 -38.22 25.75
N GLY A 265 -9.40 -39.11 24.84
CA GLY A 265 -9.97 -40.42 25.11
C GLY A 265 -11.47 -40.44 25.40
N ASP A 266 -12.24 -39.45 24.97
CA ASP A 266 -13.69 -39.35 25.22
C ASP A 266 -14.56 -40.14 24.21
N GLY A 267 -13.98 -40.51 23.07
CA GLY A 267 -14.58 -41.31 22.02
C GLY A 267 -15.04 -40.56 20.77
N LEU A 268 -14.80 -39.25 20.66
CA LEU A 268 -14.76 -38.52 19.40
C LEU A 268 -13.34 -38.48 18.84
N ALA A 269 -13.21 -38.33 17.52
CA ALA A 269 -11.91 -38.10 16.89
C ALA A 269 -11.56 -36.61 16.91
N ASP A 270 -10.26 -36.29 16.87
CA ASP A 270 -9.81 -34.92 17.01
C ASP A 270 -10.34 -34.06 15.83
N GLU A 271 -10.37 -34.62 14.61
CA GLU A 271 -11.01 -34.01 13.41
C GLU A 271 -12.49 -33.68 13.65
N ASP A 272 -13.26 -34.66 14.12
CA ASP A 272 -14.70 -34.53 14.35
C ASP A 272 -14.97 -33.41 15.37
N GLU A 273 -14.18 -33.35 16.42
CA GLU A 273 -14.31 -32.32 17.46
C GLU A 273 -14.04 -30.92 16.91
N LEU A 274 -12.99 -30.74 16.11
CA LEU A 274 -12.67 -29.45 15.50
C LEU A 274 -13.76 -29.00 14.52
N LEU A 275 -14.24 -29.89 13.65
CA LEU A 275 -15.37 -29.62 12.76
C LEU A 275 -16.66 -29.28 13.54
N GLY A 276 -16.81 -29.87 14.72
CA GLY A 276 -17.92 -29.64 15.65
C GLY A 276 -17.77 -28.40 16.55
N GLY A 277 -16.63 -27.71 16.52
CA GLY A 277 -16.30 -26.59 17.40
C GLY A 277 -16.10 -26.97 18.87
N LEU A 278 -15.67 -28.21 19.13
CA LEU A 278 -15.32 -28.76 20.44
C LEU A 278 -13.80 -28.67 20.69
N ASP A 279 -13.35 -28.80 21.94
CA ASP A 279 -11.91 -28.82 22.27
C ASP A 279 -11.42 -30.29 22.36
N PRO A 280 -10.59 -30.77 21.41
CA PRO A 280 -10.13 -32.17 21.35
C PRO A 280 -9.17 -32.59 22.47
N ARG A 281 -8.95 -31.71 23.45
CA ARG A 281 -8.10 -31.95 24.62
C ARG A 281 -8.89 -31.95 25.92
N ASP A 282 -10.19 -31.67 25.88
CA ASP A 282 -11.06 -31.66 27.04
C ASP A 282 -11.96 -32.89 27.11
N ALA A 283 -11.43 -33.97 27.69
CA ALA A 283 -12.18 -35.23 27.85
C ALA A 283 -13.45 -35.10 28.71
N ALA A 284 -13.61 -33.98 29.42
CA ALA A 284 -14.81 -33.70 30.16
C ALA A 284 -15.92 -33.16 29.26
N ASN A 285 -15.55 -32.49 28.15
CA ASN A 285 -16.35 -31.68 27.22
C ASN A 285 -17.76 -31.60 27.80
N GLU A 286 -17.99 -30.70 28.78
CA GLU A 286 -19.15 -30.74 29.70
C GLU A 286 -20.51 -30.74 28.95
N TYR A 287 -20.45 -30.57 27.62
CA TYR A 287 -21.48 -30.49 26.62
C TYR A 287 -21.71 -31.75 25.74
N LEU A 288 -20.89 -32.82 25.74
CA LEU A 288 -21.02 -33.99 24.83
C LEU A 288 -22.39 -34.67 24.82
N ARG A 289 -23.13 -34.62 25.94
CA ARG A 289 -24.47 -35.23 26.07
C ARG A 289 -25.60 -34.22 26.06
N THR A 290 -25.26 -32.97 25.82
CA THR A 290 -26.23 -31.89 25.73
C THR A 290 -26.75 -31.86 24.31
N ASP A 291 -28.03 -31.60 24.20
CA ASP A 291 -28.76 -31.39 22.95
C ASP A 291 -28.91 -29.86 22.87
N TRP A 292 -27.97 -29.19 22.21
CA TRP A 292 -27.83 -27.72 22.27
C TRP A 292 -28.96 -27.03 21.50
N ASP A 293 -29.39 -27.62 20.39
CA ASP A 293 -30.47 -27.12 19.55
C ASP A 293 -31.86 -27.64 19.95
N GLY A 294 -31.93 -28.69 20.78
CA GLY A 294 -33.14 -29.25 21.35
C GLY A 294 -33.87 -30.24 20.45
N ASP A 295 -33.22 -30.81 19.43
CA ASP A 295 -33.81 -31.70 18.43
C ASP A 295 -33.92 -33.17 18.89
N GLY A 296 -33.19 -33.53 19.94
CA GLY A 296 -33.17 -34.84 20.58
C GLY A 296 -32.02 -35.76 20.17
N VAL A 297 -31.10 -35.30 19.31
CA VAL A 297 -29.77 -35.87 19.10
C VAL A 297 -28.81 -35.14 20.04
N SER A 298 -27.77 -35.83 20.51
CA SER A 298 -26.78 -35.20 21.39
C SER A 298 -25.62 -34.66 20.55
N THR A 299 -24.98 -33.59 21.00
CA THR A 299 -23.85 -32.98 20.29
C THR A 299 -22.79 -34.01 19.89
N VAL A 300 -22.47 -34.99 20.74
CA VAL A 300 -21.54 -36.09 20.38
C VAL A 300 -22.05 -37.02 19.27
N ASP A 301 -23.36 -37.30 19.25
CA ASP A 301 -23.97 -38.14 18.21
C ASP A 301 -24.09 -37.38 16.89
N GLU A 302 -24.22 -36.06 16.93
CA GLU A 302 -24.29 -35.20 15.74
C GLU A 302 -22.92 -34.97 15.13
N VAL A 303 -21.95 -34.59 15.96
CA VAL A 303 -20.56 -34.40 15.55
C VAL A 303 -20.00 -35.70 14.96
N GLY A 304 -20.14 -36.84 15.66
CA GLY A 304 -19.75 -38.14 15.11
C GLY A 304 -20.60 -38.65 13.92
N ALA A 305 -21.68 -37.96 13.56
CA ALA A 305 -22.46 -38.21 12.36
C ALA A 305 -22.20 -37.19 11.23
N GLY A 306 -21.33 -36.20 11.46
CA GLY A 306 -21.06 -35.09 10.54
C GLY A 306 -22.25 -34.13 10.38
N THR A 307 -23.11 -34.02 11.39
CA THR A 307 -24.26 -33.10 11.43
C THR A 307 -23.98 -31.94 12.37
N ASN A 308 -24.52 -30.75 12.06
CA ASN A 308 -24.27 -29.54 12.83
C ASN A 308 -25.00 -29.56 14.19
N PRO A 309 -24.30 -29.56 15.33
CA PRO A 309 -24.89 -29.68 16.67
C PRO A 309 -25.61 -28.42 17.18
N PHE A 310 -25.70 -27.38 16.34
CA PHE A 310 -26.31 -26.10 16.63
C PHE A 310 -27.51 -25.80 15.70
N ASP A 311 -27.87 -26.72 14.81
CA ASP A 311 -29.00 -26.60 13.89
C ASP A 311 -29.96 -27.79 13.99
N ALA A 312 -31.11 -27.56 14.64
CA ALA A 312 -32.15 -28.58 14.88
C ALA A 312 -32.80 -29.16 13.61
N ALA A 313 -32.38 -28.73 12.42
CA ALA A 313 -32.78 -29.28 11.13
C ALA A 313 -31.72 -30.21 10.51
N SER A 314 -30.54 -30.32 11.12
CA SER A 314 -29.40 -31.10 10.67
C SER A 314 -29.44 -32.49 11.33
N ASN A 315 -29.89 -33.52 10.60
CA ASN A 315 -30.09 -34.89 11.11
C ASN A 315 -29.49 -35.97 10.20
#